data_AF-A0A960G6P9-F1
#
_entry.id   AF-A0A960G6P9-F1
#
_cell.length_a   1.000
_cell.length_b   1.000
_cell.length_c   1.000
_cell.angle_alpha   90.00
_cell.angle_beta   90.00
_cell.angle_gamma   90.00
#
_symmetry.space_group_name_H-M   'P 1'
#
loop_
_entity.id
_entity.type
_entity.pdbx_description
1 polymer ?
#
loop_
_entity_poly.entity_id
_entity_poly.type
_entity_poly.pdbx_seq_one_letter_code
_entity_poly.pdbx_strand_id
1 'polypeptide(L)'
;MFTTHDGRTRHRALVRLSAGLLLTGVAATVCGAPAQGAAPTCGGLTEAQAAAAGYTTHYFPGNTADVVVGSAANDWVYTDGGADSITTFGGQDIICAGGDGDFVDAGDNRDVV
;
A
#
# COMPACT_ATOMS: atom_id res chain seq x y z
N MET A 1 40.23 41.06 -2.83
CA MET A 1 40.80 41.21 -4.19
C MET A 1 39.69 40.79 -5.16
N PHE A 2 38.97 41.77 -5.70
CA PHE A 2 37.79 41.61 -6.54
C PHE A 2 38.23 41.47 -8.01
N THR A 3 37.74 40.45 -8.71
CA THR A 3 37.88 40.30 -10.16
C THR A 3 36.52 40.52 -10.81
N THR A 4 36.27 41.72 -11.30
CA THR A 4 35.13 42.04 -12.16
C THR A 4 35.55 41.92 -13.62
N HIS A 5 34.99 40.94 -14.34
CA HIS A 5 35.04 40.88 -15.80
C HIS A 5 33.86 41.67 -16.37
N ASP A 6 34.18 42.79 -17.03
CA ASP A 6 33.29 43.50 -17.94
C ASP A 6 33.43 42.88 -19.35
N GLY A 7 32.34 42.87 -20.11
CA GLY A 7 32.26 42.20 -21.40
C GLY A 7 30.89 42.31 -22.07
N ARG A 8 30.48 43.55 -22.38
CA ARG A 8 29.34 43.86 -23.27
C ARG A 8 29.53 43.24 -24.66
N THR A 9 28.51 42.54 -25.16
CA THR A 9 28.12 42.64 -26.59
C THR A 9 26.63 42.40 -26.76
N ARG A 10 25.94 43.48 -27.12
CA ARG A 10 24.53 43.52 -27.46
C ARG A 10 24.39 43.06 -28.92
N HIS A 11 23.73 41.93 -29.16
CA HIS A 11 23.19 41.60 -30.47
C HIS A 11 21.67 41.54 -30.39
N ARG A 12 21.05 42.67 -30.75
CA ARG A 12 19.63 42.74 -31.11
C ARG A 12 19.52 42.33 -32.58
N ALA A 13 18.81 41.24 -32.87
CA ALA A 13 18.16 41.06 -34.16
C ALA A 13 16.97 40.10 -33.98
N LEU A 14 15.78 40.67 -34.11
CA LEU A 14 14.47 40.01 -34.16
C LEU A 14 14.26 39.42 -35.55
N VAL A 15 13.85 38.16 -35.71
CA VAL A 15 12.97 37.72 -36.81
C VAL A 15 12.10 36.55 -36.35
N ARG A 16 10.79 36.70 -36.55
CA ARG A 16 9.70 35.76 -36.25
C ARG A 16 9.70 34.58 -37.22
N LEU A 17 9.42 33.36 -36.74
CA LEU A 17 8.79 32.32 -37.57
C LEU A 17 7.98 31.34 -36.69
N SER A 18 6.66 31.49 -36.81
CA SER A 18 5.65 30.44 -37.00
C SER A 18 5.66 29.18 -36.14
N ALA A 19 4.57 29.07 -35.37
CA ALA A 19 3.57 27.99 -35.45
C ALA A 19 4.08 26.54 -35.45
N GLY A 20 3.86 25.89 -34.32
CA GLY A 20 3.93 24.43 -34.20
C GLY A 20 3.46 24.02 -32.82
N LEU A 21 2.16 24.16 -32.55
CA LEU A 21 1.50 23.48 -31.43
C LEU A 21 1.56 21.98 -31.71
N LEU A 22 2.69 21.35 -31.37
CA LEU A 22 2.81 19.90 -31.31
C LEU A 22 2.19 19.46 -29.99
N LEU A 23 0.87 19.31 -30.00
CA LEU A 23 0.20 18.35 -29.13
C LEU A 23 0.73 16.96 -29.50
N THR A 24 1.88 16.58 -28.96
CA THR A 24 2.23 15.17 -28.87
C THR A 24 1.24 14.57 -27.89
N GLY A 25 0.18 13.99 -28.44
CA GLY A 25 -0.77 13.18 -27.70
C GLY A 25 0.02 12.11 -26.96
N VAL A 26 0.09 12.23 -25.65
CA VAL A 26 0.48 11.12 -24.79
C VAL A 26 -0.66 10.12 -24.93
N ALA A 27 -0.46 9.13 -25.80
CA ALA A 27 -1.25 7.91 -25.76
C ALA A 27 -0.95 7.26 -24.41
N ALA A 28 -1.80 7.53 -23.42
CA ALA A 28 -1.79 6.77 -22.20
C ALA A 28 -2.13 5.33 -22.60
N THR A 29 -1.09 4.50 -22.72
CA THR A 29 -1.22 3.05 -22.70
C THR A 29 -1.85 2.71 -21.36
N VAL A 30 -3.18 2.63 -21.33
CA VAL A 30 -3.92 1.90 -20.32
C VAL A 30 -3.58 0.43 -20.53
N CYS A 31 -2.44 0.02 -19.97
CA CYS A 31 -2.21 -1.40 -19.71
C CYS A 31 -3.41 -1.85 -18.88
N GLY A 32 -4.27 -2.69 -19.46
CA GLY A 32 -5.36 -3.32 -18.72
C GLY A 32 -4.76 -4.04 -17.54
N ALA A 33 -4.94 -3.49 -16.34
CA ALA A 33 -4.68 -4.24 -15.12
C ALA A 33 -5.59 -5.48 -15.18
N PRO A 34 -5.07 -6.69 -14.89
CA PRO A 34 -5.94 -7.85 -14.78
C PRO A 34 -7.01 -7.51 -13.74
N ALA A 35 -8.25 -7.94 -13.95
CA ALA A 35 -9.29 -7.82 -12.94
C ALA A 35 -8.84 -8.63 -11.71
N GLN A 36 -8.15 -7.97 -10.76
CA GLN A 36 -7.90 -8.59 -9.48
C GLN A 36 -9.28 -8.76 -8.84
N GLY A 37 -9.66 -10.02 -8.56
CA GLY A 37 -10.83 -10.30 -7.75
C GLY A 37 -10.75 -9.45 -6.48
N ALA A 38 -11.89 -8.94 -6.02
CA ALA A 38 -11.92 -8.02 -4.88
C ALA A 38 -11.11 -8.64 -3.73
N ALA A 39 -10.06 -7.93 -3.29
CA ALA A 39 -9.23 -8.40 -2.18
C ALA A 39 -10.12 -8.56 -0.94
N PRO A 40 -9.92 -9.63 -0.15
CA PRO A 40 -10.67 -9.80 1.08
C PRO A 40 -10.42 -8.62 2.02
N THR A 41 -11.42 -8.31 2.82
CA THR A 41 -11.34 -7.26 3.83
C THR A 41 -11.50 -7.85 5.22
N CYS A 42 -10.68 -7.39 6.15
CA CYS A 42 -10.82 -7.67 7.57
C CYS A 42 -10.90 -6.36 8.34
N GLY A 43 -11.86 -6.23 9.25
CA GLY A 43 -12.15 -4.97 9.94
C GLY A 43 -12.47 -3.80 9.00
N GLY A 44 -12.95 -4.09 7.77
CA GLY A 44 -13.23 -3.08 6.74
C GLY A 44 -12.00 -2.56 5.99
N LEU A 45 -10.81 -3.12 6.24
CA LEU A 45 -9.58 -2.80 5.51
C LEU A 45 -9.14 -4.00 4.66
N THR A 46 -8.66 -3.73 3.45
CA THR A 46 -7.83 -4.68 2.68
C THR A 46 -6.42 -4.73 3.27
N GLU A 47 -5.65 -5.77 2.96
CA GLU A 47 -4.23 -5.87 3.36
C GLU A 47 -3.44 -4.60 3.01
N ALA A 48 -3.60 -4.08 1.80
CA ALA A 48 -2.91 -2.88 1.34
C ALA A 48 -3.31 -1.62 2.14
N GLN A 49 -4.59 -1.51 2.51
CA GLN A 49 -5.06 -0.39 3.34
C GLN A 49 -4.57 -0.51 4.79
N ALA A 50 -4.53 -1.72 5.34
CA ALA A 50 -3.98 -1.98 6.67
C ALA A 50 -2.48 -1.64 6.73
N ALA A 51 -1.71 -2.11 5.76
CA ALA A 51 -0.29 -1.76 5.65
C ALA A 51 -0.09 -0.25 5.51
N ALA A 52 -0.91 0.44 4.69
CA ALA A 52 -0.86 1.89 4.56
C ALA A 52 -1.27 2.64 5.85
N ALA A 53 -2.11 2.03 6.68
CA ALA A 53 -2.48 2.54 8.00
C ALA A 53 -1.44 2.23 9.09
N GLY A 54 -0.39 1.47 8.76
CA GLY A 54 0.73 1.17 9.67
C GLY A 54 0.59 -0.15 10.43
N TYR A 55 -0.30 -1.04 10.01
CA TYR A 55 -0.40 -2.39 10.56
C TYR A 55 0.68 -3.32 9.99
N THR A 56 1.14 -4.27 10.80
CA THR A 56 1.88 -5.43 10.30
C THR A 56 0.88 -6.41 9.71
N THR A 57 1.02 -6.78 8.43
CA THR A 57 0.03 -7.64 7.76
C THR A 57 0.45 -9.11 7.79
N HIS A 58 -0.52 -9.97 8.12
CA HIS A 58 -0.43 -11.42 8.13
C HIS A 58 -1.56 -11.96 7.26
N TYR A 59 -1.24 -12.31 6.02
CA TYR A 59 -2.23 -12.72 5.01
C TYR A 59 -2.00 -14.17 4.58
N PHE A 60 -2.91 -15.05 5.01
CA PHE A 60 -2.89 -16.48 4.70
C PHE A 60 -4.19 -16.87 3.98
N PRO A 61 -4.25 -16.75 2.65
CA PRO A 61 -5.41 -17.16 1.89
C PRO A 61 -5.44 -18.69 1.69
N GLY A 62 -6.61 -19.29 1.80
CA GLY A 62 -6.83 -20.73 1.58
C GLY A 62 -7.49 -21.41 2.77
N ASN A 63 -7.95 -22.64 2.56
CA ASN A 63 -8.71 -23.39 3.57
C ASN A 63 -7.82 -24.40 4.31
N THR A 64 -6.69 -23.94 4.85
CA THR A 64 -5.70 -24.76 5.55
C THR A 64 -5.42 -24.20 6.92
N ALA A 65 -5.17 -25.08 7.90
CA ALA A 65 -4.78 -24.66 9.24
C ALA A 65 -3.44 -23.89 9.21
N ASP A 66 -3.46 -22.66 9.72
CA ASP A 66 -2.35 -21.73 9.78
C ASP A 66 -1.94 -21.43 11.23
N VAL A 67 -0.66 -21.10 11.41
CA VAL A 67 -0.11 -20.63 12.70
C VAL A 67 0.41 -19.22 12.52
N VAL A 68 -0.25 -18.27 13.17
CA VAL A 68 0.09 -16.84 13.09
C VAL A 68 0.63 -16.37 14.42
N VAL A 69 1.83 -15.80 14.38
CA VAL A 69 2.43 -15.11 15.52
C VAL A 69 2.67 -13.67 15.11
N GLY A 70 1.89 -12.79 15.72
CA GLY A 70 1.96 -11.34 15.54
C GLY A 70 3.10 -10.70 16.33
N SER A 71 2.99 -9.40 16.52
CA SER A 71 3.97 -8.55 17.17
C SER A 71 3.34 -7.81 18.37
N ALA A 72 4.10 -6.91 18.98
CA ALA A 72 3.61 -5.99 20.00
C ALA A 72 3.11 -4.65 19.41
N ALA A 73 3.05 -4.56 18.07
CA ALA A 73 2.47 -3.45 17.34
C ALA A 73 1.14 -3.90 16.74
N ASN A 74 0.37 -2.95 16.18
CA ASN A 74 -0.92 -3.28 15.56
C ASN A 74 -0.73 -4.28 14.41
N ASP A 75 -1.39 -5.42 14.51
CA ASP A 75 -1.36 -6.47 13.51
C ASP A 75 -2.71 -6.53 12.78
N TRP A 76 -2.65 -6.80 11.48
CA TRP A 76 -3.81 -7.11 10.66
C TRP A 76 -3.66 -8.55 10.18
N VAL A 77 -4.52 -9.43 10.65
CA VAL A 77 -4.46 -10.86 10.41
C VAL A 77 -5.70 -11.30 9.63
N TYR A 78 -5.48 -11.99 8.53
CA TYR A 78 -6.52 -12.66 7.77
C TYR A 78 -6.09 -14.09 7.49
N THR A 79 -6.84 -15.03 8.03
CA THR A 79 -6.80 -16.46 7.69
C THR A 79 -8.21 -16.83 7.18
N ASP A 80 -8.29 -17.57 6.07
CA ASP A 80 -9.54 -17.73 5.31
C ASP A 80 -10.37 -18.90 5.87
N GLY A 81 -9.83 -20.11 5.90
CA GLY A 81 -10.45 -21.27 6.54
C GLY A 81 -9.42 -22.31 6.93
N GLY A 82 -9.87 -23.40 7.57
CA GLY A 82 -8.99 -24.25 8.35
C GLY A 82 -8.99 -23.87 9.83
N ALA A 83 -8.63 -24.79 10.71
CA ALA A 83 -8.60 -24.53 12.15
C ALA A 83 -7.28 -23.85 12.54
N ASP A 84 -7.32 -22.55 12.73
CA ASP A 84 -6.13 -21.71 12.85
C ASP A 84 -5.71 -21.48 14.32
N SER A 85 -4.42 -21.18 14.51
CA SER A 85 -3.87 -20.79 15.82
C SER A 85 -3.18 -19.44 15.68
N ILE A 86 -3.85 -18.41 16.20
CA ILE A 86 -3.45 -17.01 16.05
C ILE A 86 -3.09 -16.45 17.43
N THR A 87 -1.93 -15.80 17.52
CA THR A 87 -1.53 -15.02 18.68
C THR A 87 -1.00 -13.67 18.24
N THR A 88 -1.70 -12.59 18.55
CA THR A 88 -1.23 -11.20 18.38
C THR A 88 -0.98 -10.64 19.78
N PHE A 89 0.17 -10.02 20.04
CA PHE A 89 0.60 -9.81 21.44
C PHE A 89 0.03 -8.54 22.05
N GLY A 90 0.26 -7.39 21.43
CA GLY A 90 -0.26 -6.13 21.89
C GLY A 90 -0.25 -5.15 20.74
N GLY A 91 -0.86 -3.98 20.94
CA GLY A 91 -1.29 -3.17 19.80
C GLY A 91 -2.81 -3.17 19.73
N GLN A 92 -3.38 -2.56 18.71
CA GLN A 92 -4.82 -2.67 18.43
C GLN A 92 -4.97 -3.48 17.17
N ASP A 93 -5.32 -4.75 17.34
CA ASP A 93 -5.25 -5.73 16.28
C ASP A 93 -6.60 -5.88 15.56
N ILE A 94 -6.52 -6.31 14.30
CA ILE A 94 -7.67 -6.65 13.49
C ILE A 94 -7.44 -8.07 12.97
N ILE A 95 -8.26 -9.00 13.41
CA ILE A 95 -8.10 -10.43 13.16
C ILE A 95 -9.37 -10.95 12.51
N CYS A 96 -9.23 -11.65 11.40
CA CYS A 96 -10.32 -12.42 10.79
C CYS A 96 -9.79 -13.83 10.60
N ALA A 97 -10.21 -14.74 11.47
CA ALA A 97 -9.71 -16.11 11.51
C ALA A 97 -10.40 -17.05 10.50
N GLY A 98 -11.50 -16.60 9.89
CA GLY A 98 -12.31 -17.45 9.03
C GLY A 98 -13.50 -18.06 9.76
N GLY A 99 -13.98 -19.21 9.28
CA GLY A 99 -15.24 -19.83 9.73
C GLY A 99 -15.10 -21.16 10.47
N ASP A 100 -13.88 -21.65 10.67
CA ASP A 100 -13.60 -22.96 11.24
C ASP A 100 -13.27 -22.85 12.76
N GLY A 101 -12.77 -23.92 13.36
CA GLY A 101 -12.52 -24.00 14.80
C GLY A 101 -11.21 -23.31 15.20
N ASP A 102 -11.21 -21.99 15.22
CA ASP A 102 -9.99 -21.19 15.42
C ASP A 102 -9.68 -20.93 16.90
N PHE A 103 -8.39 -20.90 17.22
CA PHE A 103 -7.87 -20.36 18.47
C PHE A 103 -7.27 -18.98 18.19
N VAL A 104 -7.80 -17.96 18.87
CA VAL A 104 -7.30 -16.58 18.78
C VAL A 104 -6.98 -16.06 20.18
N ASP A 105 -5.71 -15.76 20.40
CA ASP A 105 -5.24 -14.95 21.52
C ASP A 105 -4.83 -13.58 20.98
N ALA A 106 -5.72 -12.59 21.09
CA ALA A 106 -5.47 -11.23 20.59
C ALA A 106 -4.57 -10.40 21.51
N GLY A 107 -4.18 -10.96 22.67
CA GLY A 107 -3.32 -10.27 23.62
C GLY A 107 -3.98 -9.07 24.30
N ASP A 108 -3.19 -8.03 24.53
CA ASP A 108 -3.60 -6.84 25.28
C ASP A 108 -4.13 -5.72 24.37
N ASN A 109 -4.95 -4.82 24.95
CA ASN A 109 -5.57 -3.61 24.38
C ASN A 109 -6.93 -3.85 23.71
N ARG A 110 -7.19 -3.25 22.54
CA ARG A 110 -8.53 -3.16 21.95
C ARG A 110 -8.49 -3.66 20.52
N ASP A 111 -8.88 -4.92 20.41
CA ASP A 111 -8.79 -5.69 19.19
C ASP A 111 -10.17 -5.93 18.59
N VAL A 112 -10.17 -6.27 17.31
CA VAL A 112 -11.34 -6.71 16.56
C VAL A 112 -11.06 -8.13 16.08
N VAL A 113 -11.95 -9.07 16.42
CA VAL A 113 -11.87 -10.48 16.04
C VAL A 113 -13.20 -10.92 15.43
#